data_AF-A0A6F8XX77-F1
#
_entry.id   AF-A0A6F8XX77-F1
#
_cell.length_a   1.000
_cell.length_b   1.000
_cell.length_c   1.000
_cell.angle_alpha   90.00
_cell.angle_beta   90.00
_cell.angle_gamma   90.00
#
_symmetry.space_group_name_H-M   'P 1'
#
loop_
_entity.id
_entity.type
_entity.pdbx_description
1 polymer ?
#
loop_
_entity_poly.entity_id
_entity_poly.type
_entity_poly.pdbx_seq_one_letter_code
_entity_poly.pdbx_strand_id
1 'polypeptide(L)'
;MLPTADGAVVEQAYRMAGPGWAPTGQWWRGVHHREEAARGLSSEEDIWFAGRFGGSLDTPGDTLEVLAWAGDLDDRPAPATEVVAAARERHWKVIAAATPADSVDATLALAADAFVVRTAAGPDVVAGYPWFGAWSRDTMTSYEGLFLATGRAEEGRELLRAYAGTLSQGMLANTADTGSVEYNTCDATMWFLHAVDRHVSVTEDTDLAAELLPALRGVVDAHLAGTRYGIRVDPADGLVTQGTPGEALTWMDARVYGVPVTPRAGKPVEVNALWVNGLAAIVYLAARVGQDPGAAPQVHARARDAFRARYPAPTGWLYDVLDGPAGNDMSLRSNQLLAWSLPHAPLDPDEAALRAIGAALMTPLGPRSLAPDSPGFIGNHRGAPAQRDGAYHQGTVWPWTIGPYADATRKAGWRISDLFTGIESHLPEFGLASVSETADGYAPHAATGCPFQGWSVAEALRARRF
;
A
#
# COMPACT_ATOMS: atom_id res chain seq x y z
N MET A 1 -24.21 25.48 12.92
CA MET A 1 -23.99 26.08 11.59
C MET A 1 -24.55 27.49 11.58
N LEU A 2 -23.82 28.45 11.00
CA LEU A 2 -24.19 29.86 10.89
C LEU A 2 -24.36 30.22 9.41
N PRO A 3 -25.53 30.70 8.97
CA PRO A 3 -25.70 31.13 7.59
C PRO A 3 -24.88 32.40 7.31
N THR A 4 -24.34 32.51 6.10
CA THR A 4 -23.69 33.71 5.55
C THR A 4 -24.52 34.26 4.37
N ALA A 5 -24.12 35.40 3.82
CA ALA A 5 -24.81 36.00 2.68
C ALA A 5 -24.79 35.10 1.42
N ASP A 6 -23.71 34.33 1.25
CA ASP A 6 -23.44 33.51 0.08
C ASP A 6 -23.34 32.01 0.41
N GLY A 7 -23.69 31.58 1.63
CA GLY A 7 -23.55 30.18 2.04
C GLY A 7 -23.65 29.99 3.55
N ALA A 8 -22.72 29.23 4.14
CA ALA A 8 -22.76 28.91 5.55
C ALA A 8 -21.40 28.52 6.13
N VAL A 9 -21.24 28.75 7.43
CA VAL A 9 -20.10 28.31 8.24
C VAL A 9 -20.54 27.19 9.18
N VAL A 10 -19.85 26.05 9.13
CA VAL A 10 -20.08 24.89 10.00
C VAL A 10 -18.98 24.87 11.06
N GLU A 11 -19.39 24.96 12.33
CA GLU A 11 -18.51 24.82 13.51
C GLU A 11 -17.28 25.73 13.56
N GLN A 12 -17.25 26.83 12.80
CA GLN A 12 -16.05 27.67 12.60
C GLN A 12 -14.84 26.87 12.05
N ALA A 13 -15.11 25.70 11.44
CA ALA A 13 -14.09 24.82 10.89
C ALA A 13 -14.22 24.68 9.37
N TYR A 14 -15.43 24.83 8.83
CA TYR A 14 -15.71 24.74 7.40
C TYR A 14 -16.57 25.91 6.94
N ARG A 15 -16.29 26.40 5.73
CA ARG A 15 -17.11 27.40 5.07
C ARG A 15 -17.52 26.90 3.70
N MET A 16 -18.79 27.12 3.37
CA MET A 16 -19.34 26.88 2.06
C MET A 16 -19.86 28.18 1.47
N ALA A 17 -19.66 28.40 0.18
CA ALA A 17 -20.14 29.57 -0.53
C ALA A 17 -20.53 29.20 -1.97
N GLY A 18 -21.57 29.84 -2.50
CA GLY A 18 -22.05 29.59 -3.85
C GLY A 18 -23.22 30.51 -4.26
N PRO A 19 -23.63 30.47 -5.53
CA PRO A 19 -24.68 31.31 -6.06
C PRO A 19 -26.05 30.92 -5.50
N GLY A 20 -26.92 31.93 -5.38
CA GLY A 20 -28.32 31.74 -5.04
C GLY A 20 -28.55 30.97 -3.73
N TRP A 21 -27.65 31.15 -2.75
CA TRP A 21 -27.79 30.53 -1.44
C TRP A 21 -29.15 30.89 -0.81
N ALA A 22 -29.94 29.85 -0.54
CA ALA A 22 -31.23 29.95 0.11
C ALA A 22 -31.21 29.10 1.39
N PRO A 23 -31.01 29.72 2.58
CA PRO A 23 -31.02 28.99 3.83
C PRO A 23 -32.41 28.39 4.08
N THR A 24 -32.46 27.16 4.58
CA THR A 24 -33.71 26.45 4.89
C THR A 24 -33.76 26.09 6.36
N GLY A 25 -32.78 25.32 6.84
CA GLY A 25 -32.68 24.90 8.23
C GLY A 25 -33.76 23.91 8.65
N GLN A 26 -33.78 22.73 8.00
CA GLN A 26 -34.72 21.66 8.30
C GLN A 26 -33.98 20.37 8.69
N TRP A 27 -34.50 19.65 9.69
CA TRP A 27 -34.05 18.28 9.97
C TRP A 27 -34.77 17.28 9.07
N TRP A 28 -34.01 16.46 8.37
CA TRP A 28 -34.48 15.24 7.72
C TRP A 28 -34.19 14.09 8.66
N ARG A 29 -35.25 13.44 9.17
CA ARG A 29 -35.12 12.46 10.24
C ARG A 29 -35.16 11.03 9.72
N GLY A 30 -34.40 10.16 10.37
CA GLY A 30 -34.37 8.73 10.05
C GLY A 30 -33.86 8.45 8.63
N VAL A 31 -32.85 9.20 8.18
CA VAL A 31 -32.18 8.90 6.91
C VAL A 31 -31.44 7.57 7.08
N HIS A 32 -31.67 6.64 6.15
CA HIS A 32 -31.10 5.30 6.21
C HIS A 32 -29.95 5.13 5.21
N HIS A 33 -28.75 4.89 5.74
CA HIS A 33 -27.52 4.68 5.00
C HIS A 33 -27.31 3.19 4.75
N ARG A 34 -27.71 2.71 3.57
CA ARG A 34 -27.66 1.28 3.20
C ARG A 34 -26.27 0.68 3.29
N GLU A 35 -25.23 1.42 2.87
CA GLU A 35 -23.85 0.96 2.94
C GLU A 35 -23.36 0.83 4.39
N GLU A 36 -23.68 1.80 5.25
CA GLU A 36 -23.36 1.73 6.68
C GLU A 36 -24.11 0.57 7.36
N ALA A 37 -25.37 0.33 6.99
CA ALA A 37 -26.14 -0.81 7.48
C ALA A 37 -25.48 -2.14 7.08
N ALA A 38 -25.08 -2.28 5.81
CA ALA A 38 -24.38 -3.46 5.31
C ALA A 38 -23.00 -3.65 5.99
N ARG A 39 -22.36 -2.55 6.39
CA ARG A 39 -21.09 -2.53 7.13
C ARG A 39 -21.26 -2.74 8.64
N GLY A 40 -22.49 -2.89 9.14
CA GLY A 40 -22.79 -3.02 10.56
C GLY A 40 -22.45 -1.77 11.39
N LEU A 41 -22.44 -0.61 10.74
CA LEU A 41 -22.19 0.71 11.34
C LEU A 41 -23.52 1.43 11.61
N SER A 42 -23.46 2.58 12.29
CA SER A 42 -24.63 3.43 12.53
C SER A 42 -25.24 3.84 11.20
N SER A 43 -26.44 3.32 10.90
CA SER A 43 -27.08 3.47 9.59
C SER A 43 -28.29 4.38 9.58
N GLU A 44 -28.71 4.84 10.75
CA GLU A 44 -29.78 5.82 10.89
C GLU A 44 -29.19 7.11 11.46
N GLU A 45 -29.38 8.21 10.74
CA GLU A 45 -29.02 9.55 11.21
C GLU A 45 -30.12 10.56 10.88
N ASP A 46 -30.16 11.63 11.69
CA ASP A 46 -30.90 12.83 11.37
C ASP A 46 -29.94 13.79 10.66
N ILE A 47 -30.28 14.22 9.44
CA ILE A 47 -29.44 15.12 8.63
C ILE A 47 -30.00 16.53 8.68
N TRP A 48 -29.12 17.52 8.89
CA TRP A 48 -29.47 18.93 8.82
C TRP A 48 -29.41 19.44 7.38
N PHE A 49 -30.57 19.67 6.77
CA PHE A 49 -30.68 20.39 5.51
C PHE A 49 -30.52 21.89 5.74
N ALA A 50 -29.28 22.35 5.62
CA ALA A 50 -28.90 23.73 5.85
C ALA A 50 -29.56 24.72 4.87
N GLY A 51 -29.65 24.34 3.60
CA GLY A 51 -30.14 25.18 2.52
C GLY A 51 -29.65 24.67 1.17
N ARG A 52 -29.93 25.46 0.12
CA ARG A 52 -29.58 25.11 -1.27
C ARG A 52 -28.81 26.24 -1.94
N PHE A 53 -27.87 25.88 -2.80
CA PHE A 53 -27.31 26.78 -3.82
C PHE A 53 -28.15 26.65 -5.10
N GLY A 54 -28.20 27.70 -5.91
CA GLY A 54 -28.98 27.70 -7.15
C GLY A 54 -28.55 28.78 -8.13
N GLY A 55 -28.72 28.48 -9.41
CA GLY A 55 -28.49 29.41 -10.51
C GLY A 55 -28.89 28.78 -11.85
N SER A 56 -28.91 29.59 -12.91
CA SER A 56 -29.22 29.15 -14.27
C SER A 56 -27.95 29.08 -15.12
N LEU A 57 -27.89 28.11 -16.02
CA LEU A 57 -26.89 27.99 -17.08
C LEU A 57 -27.63 28.17 -18.40
N ASP A 58 -27.58 29.36 -18.96
CA ASP A 58 -28.40 29.77 -20.11
C ASP A 58 -27.65 29.62 -21.44
N THR A 59 -26.31 29.65 -21.41
CA THR A 59 -25.47 29.53 -22.60
C THR A 59 -24.30 28.54 -22.44
N PRO A 60 -23.80 27.95 -23.53
CA PRO A 60 -22.62 27.09 -23.47
C PRO A 60 -21.40 27.84 -22.89
N GLY A 61 -20.80 27.28 -21.85
CA GLY A 61 -19.67 27.88 -21.14
C GLY A 61 -20.03 28.56 -19.82
N ASP A 62 -21.33 28.73 -19.53
CA ASP A 62 -21.77 29.18 -18.20
C ASP A 62 -21.25 28.23 -17.11
N THR A 63 -20.92 28.80 -15.96
CA THR A 63 -20.37 28.05 -14.82
C THR A 63 -21.17 28.37 -13.56
N LEU A 64 -21.54 27.32 -12.83
CA LEU A 64 -22.01 27.42 -11.44
C LEU A 64 -20.98 26.77 -10.53
N GLU A 65 -20.62 27.48 -9.47
CA GLU A 65 -19.58 27.06 -8.55
C GLU A 65 -20.12 27.01 -7.12
N VAL A 66 -19.83 25.91 -6.42
CA VAL A 66 -19.98 25.82 -4.97
C VAL A 66 -18.62 25.48 -4.39
N LEU A 67 -18.12 26.36 -3.53
CA LEU A 67 -16.86 26.19 -2.82
C LEU A 67 -17.15 25.67 -1.42
N ALA A 68 -16.37 24.70 -0.97
CA ALA A 68 -16.33 24.22 0.40
C ALA A 68 -14.86 24.10 0.83
N TRP A 69 -14.48 24.75 1.93
CA TRP A 69 -13.10 24.75 2.41
C TRP A 69 -13.01 24.76 3.93
N ALA A 70 -11.84 24.39 4.42
CA ALA A 70 -11.48 24.33 5.83
C ALA A 70 -10.14 25.03 6.06
N GLY A 71 -9.80 25.30 7.32
CA GLY A 71 -8.58 26.03 7.69
C GLY A 71 -8.87 27.50 7.96
N ASP A 72 -8.15 28.41 7.31
CA ASP A 72 -8.47 29.83 7.39
C ASP A 72 -9.74 30.12 6.57
N LEU A 73 -10.85 30.38 7.27
CA LEU A 73 -12.15 30.58 6.63
C LEU A 73 -12.28 31.92 5.90
N ASP A 74 -11.30 32.82 6.07
CA ASP A 74 -11.19 34.07 5.32
C ASP A 74 -10.36 33.90 4.04
N ASP A 75 -9.57 32.83 3.94
CA ASP A 75 -8.83 32.45 2.72
C ASP A 75 -9.75 31.66 1.77
N ARG A 76 -10.50 32.40 0.94
CA ARG A 76 -11.42 31.79 -0.03
C ARG A 76 -10.63 31.10 -1.15
N PRO A 77 -10.94 29.82 -1.47
CA PRO A 77 -10.30 29.12 -2.59
C PRO A 77 -10.44 29.85 -3.92
N ALA A 78 -9.50 29.59 -4.83
CA ALA A 78 -9.58 30.04 -6.21
C ALA A 78 -10.85 29.50 -6.90
N PRO A 79 -11.34 30.19 -7.95
CA PRO A 79 -12.49 29.73 -8.74
C PRO A 79 -12.33 28.30 -9.26
N ALA A 80 -13.42 27.54 -9.33
CA ALA A 80 -13.46 26.14 -9.70
C ALA A 80 -12.94 25.91 -11.12
N THR A 81 -13.15 26.89 -12.02
CA THR A 81 -12.57 26.86 -13.37
C THR A 81 -11.05 26.90 -13.34
N GLU A 82 -10.45 27.70 -12.45
CA GLU A 82 -9.00 27.76 -12.24
C GLU A 82 -8.49 26.49 -11.58
N VAL A 83 -9.18 25.98 -10.56
CA VAL A 83 -8.84 24.70 -9.90
C VAL A 83 -8.86 23.54 -10.90
N VAL A 84 -9.91 23.43 -11.72
CA VAL A 84 -10.03 22.40 -12.75
C VAL A 84 -8.98 22.59 -13.85
N ALA A 85 -8.68 23.81 -14.26
CA ALA A 85 -7.63 24.08 -15.25
C ALA A 85 -6.25 23.70 -14.71
N ALA A 86 -5.93 24.06 -13.47
CA ALA A 86 -4.69 23.69 -12.80
C ALA A 86 -4.56 22.17 -12.62
N ALA A 87 -5.64 21.49 -12.24
CA ALA A 87 -5.66 20.02 -12.15
C ALA A 87 -5.41 19.38 -13.52
N ARG A 88 -6.05 19.88 -14.59
CA ARG A 88 -5.79 19.40 -15.96
C ARG A 88 -4.33 19.61 -16.36
N GLU A 89 -3.76 20.80 -16.11
CA GLU A 89 -2.36 21.07 -16.40
C GLU A 89 -1.41 20.13 -15.64
N ARG A 90 -1.70 19.88 -14.35
CA ARG A 90 -0.98 18.87 -13.55
C ARG A 90 -1.09 17.49 -14.19
N HIS A 91 -2.29 17.05 -14.54
CA HIS A 91 -2.51 15.74 -15.17
C HIS A 91 -1.71 15.61 -16.48
N TRP A 92 -1.69 16.65 -17.32
CA TRP A 92 -0.87 16.65 -18.54
C TRP A 92 0.62 16.49 -18.24
N LYS A 93 1.14 17.17 -17.22
CA LYS A 93 2.54 17.04 -16.80
C LYS A 93 2.85 15.64 -16.30
N VAL A 94 1.96 15.04 -15.50
CA VAL A 94 2.10 13.67 -15.00
C VAL A 94 2.14 12.67 -16.15
N ILE A 95 1.18 12.74 -17.07
CA ILE A 95 1.14 11.85 -18.23
C ILE A 95 2.36 12.02 -19.13
N ALA A 96 2.78 13.27 -19.37
CA ALA A 96 3.97 13.56 -20.17
C ALA A 96 5.24 12.99 -19.52
N ALA A 97 5.39 13.14 -18.20
CA ALA A 97 6.53 12.59 -17.46
C ALA A 97 6.51 11.06 -17.39
N ALA A 98 5.33 10.45 -17.27
CA ALA A 98 5.18 9.01 -17.18
C ALA A 98 5.33 8.28 -18.53
N THR A 99 5.28 8.98 -19.67
CA THR A 99 5.43 8.43 -21.03
C THR A 99 4.68 7.09 -21.25
N PRO A 100 3.34 7.05 -21.08
CA PRO A 100 2.62 5.80 -21.04
C PRO A 100 2.62 5.06 -22.39
N ALA A 101 2.66 3.73 -22.34
CA ALA A 101 2.66 2.87 -23.52
C ALA A 101 1.26 2.74 -24.17
N ASP A 102 0.19 2.84 -23.37
CA ASP A 102 -1.20 2.72 -23.81
C ASP A 102 -2.15 3.55 -22.91
N SER A 103 -3.45 3.49 -23.18
CA SER A 103 -4.46 4.24 -22.42
C SER A 103 -4.66 3.73 -21.00
N VAL A 104 -4.45 2.43 -20.74
CA VAL A 104 -4.54 1.86 -19.40
C VAL A 104 -3.38 2.35 -18.56
N ASP A 105 -2.17 2.32 -19.12
CA ASP A 105 -0.98 2.85 -18.50
C ASP A 105 -1.12 4.34 -18.19
N ALA A 106 -1.68 5.13 -19.12
CA ALA A 106 -2.02 6.54 -18.87
C ALA A 106 -3.03 6.70 -17.72
N THR A 107 -4.05 5.84 -17.67
CA THR A 107 -5.07 5.86 -16.61
C THR A 107 -4.45 5.56 -15.25
N LEU A 108 -3.60 4.53 -15.15
CA LEU A 108 -2.92 4.15 -13.92
C LEU A 108 -1.87 5.19 -13.49
N ALA A 109 -1.14 5.80 -14.42
CA ALA A 109 -0.20 6.89 -14.12
C ALA A 109 -0.92 8.13 -13.55
N LEU A 110 -2.13 8.42 -14.05
CA LEU A 110 -2.97 9.46 -13.48
C LEU A 110 -3.54 9.06 -12.11
N ALA A 111 -3.94 7.80 -11.94
CA ALA A 111 -4.40 7.28 -10.65
C ALA A 111 -3.31 7.39 -9.57
N ALA A 112 -2.06 7.07 -9.93
CA ALA A 112 -0.90 7.20 -9.06
C ALA A 112 -0.69 8.64 -8.56
N ASP A 113 -1.05 9.65 -9.35
CA ASP A 113 -0.94 11.06 -8.97
C ASP A 113 -1.78 11.41 -7.74
N ALA A 114 -2.93 10.76 -7.57
CA ALA A 114 -3.85 11.07 -6.48
C ALA A 114 -3.25 10.77 -5.11
N PHE A 115 -2.35 9.78 -5.01
CA PHE A 115 -1.77 9.33 -3.76
C PHE A 115 -0.52 10.13 -3.34
N VAL A 116 0.17 10.76 -4.29
CA VAL A 116 1.36 11.57 -4.01
C VAL A 116 0.92 12.98 -3.64
N VAL A 117 1.09 13.29 -2.35
CA VAL A 117 0.70 14.57 -1.76
C VAL A 117 1.93 15.34 -1.29
N ARG A 118 1.79 16.66 -1.17
CA ARG A 118 2.83 17.51 -0.56
C ARG A 118 2.33 18.04 0.76
N THR A 119 3.08 17.76 1.82
CA THR A 119 2.84 18.24 3.17
C THR A 119 3.81 19.39 3.50
N ALA A 120 3.67 19.99 4.70
CA ALA A 120 4.64 20.95 5.19
C ALA A 120 6.05 20.35 5.41
N ALA A 121 6.16 19.03 5.56
CA ALA A 121 7.41 18.32 5.76
C ALA A 121 8.04 17.79 4.45
N GLY A 122 7.36 17.96 3.31
CA GLY A 122 7.78 17.41 2.01
C GLY A 122 6.74 16.46 1.40
N PRO A 123 7.09 15.73 0.34
CA PRO A 123 6.22 14.76 -0.31
C PRO A 123 5.93 13.57 0.61
N ASP A 124 4.70 13.08 0.54
CA ASP A 124 4.25 11.90 1.26
C ASP A 124 3.22 11.14 0.41
N VAL A 125 2.81 9.97 0.89
CA VAL A 125 1.85 9.10 0.20
C VAL A 125 0.65 8.83 1.09
N VAL A 126 -0.55 9.09 0.57
CA VAL A 126 -1.79 8.60 1.17
C VAL A 126 -2.03 7.17 0.71
N ALA A 127 -2.17 6.22 1.63
CA ALA A 127 -2.28 4.79 1.30
C ALA A 127 -3.56 4.46 0.51
N GLY A 128 -4.65 5.17 0.76
CA GLY A 128 -5.88 5.05 -0.03
C GLY A 128 -7.02 5.93 0.43
N TYR A 129 -7.91 6.29 -0.50
CA TYR A 129 -9.06 7.16 -0.26
C TYR A 129 -10.39 6.42 -0.23
N PRO A 130 -11.30 6.78 0.71
CA PRO A 130 -11.24 7.97 1.55
C PRO A 130 -10.73 7.73 2.98
N TRP A 131 -10.28 6.51 3.33
CA TRP A 131 -10.16 6.11 4.73
C TRP A 131 -8.76 6.20 5.33
N PHE A 132 -7.69 6.18 4.52
CA PHE A 132 -6.34 6.04 5.04
C PHE A 132 -5.56 7.36 5.04
N GLY A 133 -4.58 7.44 5.93
CA GLY A 133 -3.52 8.45 5.92
C GLY A 133 -2.22 7.90 5.31
N ALA A 134 -1.09 8.40 5.79
CA ALA A 134 0.22 7.86 5.44
C ALA A 134 0.51 6.56 6.21
N TRP A 135 0.92 5.53 5.48
CA TRP A 135 1.32 4.22 6.01
C TRP A 135 2.67 3.86 5.43
N SER A 136 3.70 3.73 6.27
CA SER A 136 5.06 3.59 5.78
C SER A 136 5.28 2.29 4.98
N ARG A 137 4.58 1.21 5.34
CA ARG A 137 4.56 -0.03 4.57
C ARG A 137 4.03 0.21 3.14
N ASP A 138 2.86 0.80 3.02
CA ASP A 138 2.19 1.06 1.74
C ASP A 138 3.02 2.03 0.91
N THR A 139 3.54 3.11 1.50
CA THR A 139 4.42 4.07 0.83
C THR A 139 5.63 3.37 0.20
N MET A 140 6.33 2.53 0.97
CA MET A 140 7.55 1.88 0.51
C MET A 140 7.30 0.74 -0.48
N THR A 141 6.20 0.00 -0.32
CA THR A 141 5.76 -1.01 -1.29
C THR A 141 5.39 -0.33 -2.62
N SER A 142 4.69 0.80 -2.54
CA SER A 142 4.20 1.53 -3.72
C SER A 142 5.28 2.35 -4.43
N TYR A 143 6.46 2.50 -3.82
CA TYR A 143 7.46 3.50 -4.20
C TYR A 143 7.81 3.49 -5.69
N GLU A 144 8.12 2.30 -6.23
CA GLU A 144 8.52 2.16 -7.62
C GLU A 144 7.39 2.53 -8.58
N GLY A 145 6.14 2.12 -8.28
CA GLY A 145 4.99 2.47 -9.11
C GLY A 145 4.59 3.94 -8.99
N LEU A 146 4.62 4.53 -7.79
CA LEU A 146 4.18 5.91 -7.59
C LEU A 146 5.22 6.95 -8.03
N PHE A 147 6.52 6.68 -7.86
CA PHE A 147 7.58 7.65 -8.15
C PHE A 147 8.39 7.32 -9.39
N LEU A 148 8.89 6.09 -9.52
CA LEU A 148 9.80 5.75 -10.62
C LEU A 148 9.03 5.56 -11.93
N ALA A 149 7.93 4.80 -11.91
CA ALA A 149 7.10 4.58 -13.09
C ALA A 149 6.36 5.85 -13.55
N THR A 150 6.23 6.88 -12.72
CA THR A 150 5.58 8.15 -13.11
C THR A 150 6.57 9.27 -13.44
N GLY A 151 7.88 9.00 -13.43
CA GLY A 151 8.92 9.97 -13.73
C GLY A 151 9.18 11.00 -12.63
N ARG A 152 8.82 10.72 -11.38
CA ARG A 152 8.96 11.59 -10.20
C ARG A 152 10.12 11.21 -9.30
N ALA A 153 11.24 10.78 -9.89
CA ALA A 153 12.41 10.33 -9.15
C ALA A 153 12.88 11.36 -8.10
N GLU A 154 12.96 12.65 -8.44
CA GLU A 154 13.40 13.69 -7.49
C GLU A 154 12.46 13.86 -6.28
N GLU A 155 11.14 13.77 -6.50
CA GLU A 155 10.17 13.81 -5.40
C GLU A 155 10.28 12.54 -4.53
N GLY A 156 10.48 11.38 -5.17
CA GLY A 156 10.76 10.14 -4.48
C GLY A 156 12.08 10.16 -3.70
N ARG A 157 13.10 10.89 -4.18
CA ARG A 157 14.38 11.10 -3.50
C ARG A 157 14.20 11.91 -2.22
N GLU A 158 13.44 13.00 -2.30
CA GLU A 158 13.05 13.83 -1.15
C GLU A 158 12.30 12.99 -0.10
N LEU A 159 11.35 12.15 -0.54
CA LEU A 159 10.59 11.25 0.32
C LEU A 159 11.49 10.24 1.04
N LEU A 160 12.38 9.54 0.33
CA LEU A 160 13.26 8.54 0.95
C LEU A 160 14.18 9.16 2.01
N ARG A 161 14.69 10.37 1.76
CA ARG A 161 15.49 11.12 2.75
C ARG A 161 14.66 11.46 3.99
N ALA A 162 13.43 11.92 3.82
CA ALA A 162 12.54 12.23 4.94
C ALA A 162 12.25 10.99 5.79
N TYR A 163 11.91 9.86 5.17
CA TYR A 163 11.63 8.60 5.86
C TYR A 163 12.87 8.03 6.55
N ALA A 164 14.08 8.16 5.97
CA ALA A 164 15.33 7.78 6.63
C ALA A 164 15.51 8.51 7.97
N GLY A 165 15.13 9.80 8.03
CA GLY A 165 15.15 10.62 9.24
C GLY A 165 14.18 10.17 10.34
N THR A 166 13.24 9.27 10.03
CA THR A 166 12.27 8.73 11.00
C THR A 166 12.72 7.41 11.64
N LEU A 167 13.85 6.83 11.21
CA LEU A 167 14.34 5.57 11.74
C LEU A 167 14.62 5.65 13.25
N SER A 168 14.08 4.70 14.00
CA SER A 168 14.30 4.59 15.45
C SER A 168 14.50 3.13 15.85
N GLN A 169 15.66 2.81 16.43
CA GLN A 169 16.05 1.43 16.78
C GLN A 169 15.90 0.46 15.59
N GLY A 170 16.32 0.89 14.40
CA GLY A 170 16.21 0.10 13.17
C GLY A 170 14.79 -0.06 12.62
N MET A 171 13.79 0.63 13.18
CA MET A 171 12.41 0.55 12.73
C MET A 171 11.99 1.86 12.07
N LEU A 172 11.31 1.76 10.94
CA LEU A 172 10.72 2.90 10.26
C LEU A 172 9.45 3.36 10.99
N ALA A 173 9.23 4.66 11.08
CA ALA A 173 8.01 5.21 11.67
C ALA A 173 6.78 4.80 10.84
N ASN A 174 5.67 4.60 11.53
CA ASN A 174 4.34 4.45 10.95
C ASN A 174 3.43 5.51 11.60
N THR A 175 2.53 6.14 10.84
CA THR A 175 1.66 7.23 11.35
C THR A 175 0.17 6.89 11.22
N ALA A 176 -0.11 5.61 10.95
CA ALA A 176 -1.43 5.04 10.77
C ALA A 176 -2.41 5.27 11.95
N ASP A 177 -3.70 5.41 11.60
CA ASP A 177 -4.94 5.37 12.40
C ASP A 177 -5.10 6.32 13.60
N THR A 178 -4.04 6.65 14.32
CA THR A 178 -4.08 7.44 15.55
C THR A 178 -3.60 8.88 15.35
N GLY A 179 -3.01 9.18 14.20
CA GLY A 179 -2.28 10.42 13.96
C GLY A 179 -0.99 10.55 14.79
N SER A 180 -0.58 9.46 15.46
CA SER A 180 0.63 9.40 16.28
C SER A 180 1.68 8.50 15.64
N VAL A 181 2.95 8.81 15.92
CA VAL A 181 4.09 8.03 15.39
C VAL A 181 4.25 6.74 16.18
N GLU A 182 4.19 5.61 15.46
CA GLU A 182 4.35 4.26 15.97
C GLU A 182 5.50 3.52 15.27
N TYR A 183 5.97 2.42 15.86
CA TYR A 183 7.02 1.56 15.31
C TYR A 183 6.61 0.09 15.41
N ASN A 184 5.41 -0.24 14.92
CA ASN A 184 4.70 -1.51 15.16
C ASN A 184 4.66 -2.44 13.92
N THR A 185 5.66 -2.36 13.06
CA THR A 185 5.76 -3.13 11.81
C THR A 185 7.12 -3.82 11.71
N CYS A 186 7.13 -5.08 11.27
CA CYS A 186 8.35 -5.84 11.02
C CYS A 186 8.82 -5.80 9.55
N ASP A 187 7.97 -5.38 8.62
CA ASP A 187 8.22 -5.41 7.18
C ASP A 187 8.43 -4.02 6.55
N ALA A 188 7.88 -2.94 7.12
CA ALA A 188 8.01 -1.60 6.53
C ALA A 188 9.47 -1.15 6.36
N THR A 189 10.33 -1.41 7.34
CA THR A 189 11.77 -1.11 7.21
C THR A 189 12.41 -1.91 6.08
N MET A 190 12.00 -3.16 5.88
CA MET A 190 12.57 -4.00 4.82
C MET A 190 12.11 -3.52 3.44
N TRP A 191 10.86 -3.07 3.33
CA TRP A 191 10.37 -2.36 2.15
C TRP A 191 11.10 -1.04 1.90
N PHE A 192 11.51 -0.32 2.94
CA PHE A 192 12.35 0.87 2.79
C PHE A 192 13.74 0.55 2.22
N LEU A 193 14.40 -0.52 2.70
CA LEU A 193 15.65 -0.99 2.11
C LEU A 193 15.47 -1.32 0.61
N HIS A 194 14.36 -1.97 0.27
CA HIS A 194 13.97 -2.27 -1.11
C HIS A 194 13.74 -0.98 -1.92
N ALA A 195 12.96 -0.02 -1.43
CA ALA A 195 12.66 1.22 -2.14
C ALA A 195 13.93 2.06 -2.45
N VAL A 196 14.88 2.13 -1.51
CA VAL A 196 16.17 2.82 -1.73
C VAL A 196 16.99 2.10 -2.81
N ASP A 197 17.04 0.76 -2.77
CA ASP A 197 17.71 -0.03 -3.81
C ASP A 197 17.10 0.19 -5.19
N ARG A 198 15.77 0.14 -5.29
CA ARG A 198 15.05 0.39 -6.54
C ARG A 198 15.33 1.79 -7.07
N HIS A 199 15.29 2.81 -6.20
CA HIS A 199 15.62 4.18 -6.59
C HIS A 199 17.00 4.25 -7.23
N VAL A 200 18.04 3.87 -6.48
CA VAL A 200 19.44 4.00 -6.95
C VAL A 200 19.70 3.12 -8.17
N SER A 201 19.09 1.95 -8.25
CA SER A 201 19.24 1.05 -9.39
C SER A 201 18.62 1.61 -10.68
N VAL A 202 17.54 2.38 -10.58
CA VAL A 202 16.85 2.97 -11.73
C VAL A 202 17.43 4.34 -12.11
N THR A 203 17.78 5.17 -11.11
CA THR A 203 18.22 6.56 -11.33
C THR A 203 19.73 6.72 -11.40
N GLU A 204 20.48 5.69 -11.01
CA GLU A 204 21.92 5.73 -10.79
C GLU A 204 22.38 6.76 -9.74
N ASP A 205 21.49 7.24 -8.85
CA ASP A 205 21.79 8.24 -7.83
C ASP A 205 22.73 7.71 -6.73
N THR A 206 24.04 7.73 -7.02
CA THR A 206 25.08 7.33 -6.08
C THR A 206 25.24 8.29 -4.91
N ASP A 207 24.79 9.54 -5.04
CA ASP A 207 24.86 10.53 -3.96
C ASP A 207 23.85 10.17 -2.87
N LEU A 208 22.61 9.85 -3.25
CA LEU A 208 21.61 9.34 -2.31
C LEU A 208 22.05 8.01 -1.70
N ALA A 209 22.64 7.12 -2.50
CA ALA A 209 23.19 5.86 -1.99
C ALA A 209 24.23 6.10 -0.90
N ALA A 210 25.22 6.98 -1.14
CA ALA A 210 26.26 7.32 -0.18
C ALA A 210 25.69 8.01 1.07
N GLU A 211 24.67 8.85 0.90
CA GLU A 211 24.00 9.55 1.98
C GLU A 211 23.22 8.60 2.91
N LEU A 212 22.44 7.68 2.34
CA LEU A 212 21.55 6.82 3.11
C LEU A 212 22.24 5.55 3.63
N LEU A 213 23.33 5.10 3.02
CA LEU A 213 24.02 3.85 3.41
C LEU A 213 24.33 3.74 4.92
N PRO A 214 24.79 4.79 5.64
CA PRO A 214 24.97 4.71 7.09
C PRO A 214 23.68 4.36 7.85
N ALA A 215 22.53 4.93 7.45
CA ALA A 215 21.24 4.63 8.07
C ALA A 215 20.79 3.19 7.76
N LEU A 216 20.99 2.71 6.52
CA LEU A 216 20.68 1.33 6.12
C LEU A 216 21.53 0.31 6.89
N ARG A 217 22.82 0.60 7.12
CA ARG A 217 23.67 -0.24 7.99
C ARG A 217 23.19 -0.23 9.45
N GLY A 218 22.79 0.93 9.96
CA GLY A 218 22.19 1.05 11.28
C GLY A 218 20.93 0.20 11.47
N VAL A 219 20.14 0.00 10.42
CA VAL A 219 19.02 -0.96 10.42
C VAL A 219 19.53 -2.38 10.65
N VAL A 220 20.58 -2.81 9.94
CA VAL A 220 21.15 -4.15 10.11
C VAL A 220 21.67 -4.36 11.53
N ASP A 221 22.43 -3.40 12.05
CA ASP A 221 23.00 -3.48 13.40
C ASP A 221 21.90 -3.55 14.47
N ALA A 222 20.83 -2.77 14.31
CA ALA A 222 19.69 -2.80 15.23
C ALA A 222 18.95 -4.14 15.20
N HIS A 223 18.75 -4.75 14.03
CA HIS A 223 18.11 -6.06 13.93
C HIS A 223 18.99 -7.18 14.51
N LEU A 224 20.32 -7.07 14.41
CA LEU A 224 21.26 -7.99 15.07
C LEU A 224 21.24 -7.85 16.59
N ALA A 225 21.12 -6.62 17.12
CA ALA A 225 20.99 -6.35 18.54
C ALA A 225 19.59 -6.74 19.09
N GLY A 226 18.59 -6.72 18.23
CA GLY A 226 17.18 -6.87 18.55
C GLY A 226 16.50 -5.51 18.73
N THR A 227 15.33 -5.37 18.10
CA THR A 227 14.53 -4.15 18.11
C THR A 227 13.31 -4.31 19.03
N ARG A 228 12.28 -3.49 18.83
CA ARG A 228 11.00 -3.63 19.54
C ARG A 228 10.28 -4.92 19.16
N TYR A 229 9.30 -5.30 19.98
CA TYR A 229 8.38 -6.43 19.72
C TYR A 229 9.03 -7.80 19.49
N GLY A 230 10.27 -7.98 19.96
CA GLY A 230 11.02 -9.21 19.77
C GLY A 230 11.51 -9.43 18.34
N ILE A 231 11.40 -8.42 17.46
CA ILE A 231 11.97 -8.45 16.12
C ILE A 231 13.49 -8.46 16.23
N ARG A 232 14.12 -9.53 15.74
CA ARG A 232 15.58 -9.70 15.79
C ARG A 232 16.05 -10.74 14.80
N VAL A 233 17.33 -10.68 14.45
CA VAL A 233 18.01 -11.76 13.73
C VAL A 233 18.26 -12.93 14.69
N ASP A 234 17.86 -14.13 14.29
CA ASP A 234 18.21 -15.35 14.98
C ASP A 234 19.69 -15.69 14.72
N PRO A 235 20.54 -15.71 15.77
CA PRO A 235 21.97 -15.97 15.61
C PRO A 235 22.28 -17.42 15.24
N ALA A 236 21.31 -18.31 15.10
CA ALA A 236 21.50 -19.67 14.59
C ALA A 236 21.45 -19.75 13.06
N ASP A 237 20.70 -18.88 12.39
CA ASP A 237 20.46 -19.00 10.94
C ASP A 237 20.48 -17.67 10.17
N GLY A 238 20.57 -16.52 10.85
CA GLY A 238 20.60 -15.21 10.22
C GLY A 238 19.23 -14.70 9.74
N LEU A 239 18.14 -15.44 9.98
CA LEU A 239 16.78 -15.06 9.62
C LEU A 239 16.16 -14.15 10.69
N VAL A 240 15.26 -13.26 10.28
CA VAL A 240 14.50 -12.40 11.19
C VAL A 240 13.35 -13.19 11.77
N THR A 241 13.31 -13.23 13.10
CA THR A 241 12.17 -13.71 13.90
C THR A 241 11.49 -12.53 14.58
N GLN A 242 10.19 -12.64 14.80
CA GLN A 242 9.36 -11.64 15.47
C GLN A 242 8.29 -12.32 16.32
N GLY A 243 7.76 -11.58 17.30
CA GLY A 243 6.57 -12.02 18.01
C GLY A 243 6.46 -11.36 19.37
N THR A 244 5.33 -10.72 19.60
CA THR A 244 4.89 -10.27 20.92
C THR A 244 3.43 -10.67 21.08
N PRO A 245 3.03 -11.27 22.22
CA PRO A 245 1.64 -11.67 22.42
C PRO A 245 0.67 -10.50 22.20
N GLY A 246 -0.37 -10.71 21.39
CA GLY A 246 -1.38 -9.69 21.06
C GLY A 246 -1.00 -8.74 19.92
N GLU A 247 0.22 -8.82 19.39
CA GLU A 247 0.66 -7.97 18.29
C GLU A 247 0.52 -8.65 16.92
N ALA A 248 0.16 -7.85 15.92
CA ALA A 248 0.17 -8.21 14.50
C ALA A 248 1.12 -7.24 13.79
N LEU A 249 2.29 -7.74 13.38
CA LEU A 249 3.42 -6.91 12.94
C LEU A 249 3.70 -6.98 11.42
N THR A 250 3.14 -7.96 10.72
CA THR A 250 3.25 -8.14 9.27
C THR A 250 2.12 -7.41 8.54
N TRP A 251 2.18 -7.21 7.23
CA TRP A 251 1.07 -6.63 6.44
C TRP A 251 -0.28 -7.36 6.59
N MET A 252 -0.27 -8.62 7.04
CA MET A 252 -1.47 -9.34 7.46
C MET A 252 -1.85 -9.01 8.92
N ASP A 253 -2.18 -7.75 9.22
CA ASP A 253 -2.27 -7.20 10.59
C ASP A 253 -3.69 -7.00 11.17
N ALA A 254 -4.73 -7.45 10.47
CA ALA A 254 -6.11 -7.35 10.98
C ALA A 254 -6.29 -7.91 12.40
N ARG A 255 -7.07 -7.19 13.22
CA ARG A 255 -7.40 -7.56 14.61
C ARG A 255 -8.90 -7.52 14.84
N VAL A 256 -9.42 -8.51 15.57
CA VAL A 256 -10.80 -8.53 16.06
C VAL A 256 -10.76 -8.43 17.58
N TYR A 257 -11.32 -7.35 18.13
CA TYR A 257 -11.31 -7.06 19.57
C TYR A 257 -9.90 -7.10 20.20
N GLY A 258 -8.90 -6.60 19.47
CA GLY A 258 -7.49 -6.56 19.89
C GLY A 258 -6.73 -7.88 19.69
N VAL A 259 -7.37 -8.93 19.18
CA VAL A 259 -6.73 -10.23 18.89
C VAL A 259 -6.37 -10.30 17.41
N PRO A 260 -5.09 -10.57 17.05
CA PRO A 260 -4.69 -10.80 15.67
C PRO A 260 -5.49 -11.94 15.02
N VAL A 261 -6.05 -11.68 13.83
CA VAL A 261 -6.79 -12.67 13.04
C VAL A 261 -5.84 -13.65 12.37
N THR A 262 -4.72 -13.12 11.85
CA THR A 262 -3.64 -13.87 11.19
C THR A 262 -2.35 -13.74 12.01
N PRO A 263 -2.22 -14.44 13.15
CA PRO A 263 -1.00 -14.40 13.94
C PRO A 263 0.15 -15.07 13.18
N ARG A 264 1.21 -14.32 12.92
CA ARG A 264 2.37 -14.78 12.12
C ARG A 264 3.69 -14.69 12.88
N ALA A 265 3.63 -14.82 14.21
CA ALA A 265 4.82 -14.87 15.08
C ALA A 265 5.75 -16.04 14.69
N GLY A 266 7.05 -15.82 14.78
CA GLY A 266 8.08 -16.68 14.21
C GLY A 266 8.81 -15.97 13.08
N LYS A 267 9.09 -16.68 11.99
CA LYS A 267 9.82 -16.20 10.81
C LYS A 267 8.90 -16.22 9.57
N PRO A 268 8.14 -15.15 9.32
CA PRO A 268 7.34 -15.00 8.09
C PRO A 268 8.21 -15.03 6.83
N VAL A 269 7.72 -15.70 5.79
CA VAL A 269 8.44 -15.90 4.53
C VAL A 269 8.77 -14.60 3.81
N GLU A 270 7.83 -13.67 3.74
CA GLU A 270 7.98 -12.42 3.01
C GLU A 270 8.87 -11.43 3.75
N VAL A 271 8.81 -11.39 5.09
CA VAL A 271 9.73 -10.60 5.92
C VAL A 271 11.16 -11.07 5.69
N ASN A 272 11.38 -12.38 5.66
CA ASN A 272 12.71 -12.93 5.46
C ASN A 272 13.19 -12.84 4.00
N ALA A 273 12.29 -12.90 3.02
CA ALA A 273 12.63 -12.63 1.63
C ALA A 273 13.08 -11.17 1.45
N LEU A 274 12.33 -10.22 2.05
CA LEU A 274 12.69 -8.81 2.07
C LEU A 274 13.98 -8.55 2.84
N TRP A 275 14.23 -9.26 3.95
CA TRP A 275 15.47 -9.16 4.71
C TRP A 275 16.69 -9.59 3.89
N VAL A 276 16.62 -10.77 3.25
CA VAL A 276 17.69 -11.25 2.37
C VAL A 276 17.91 -10.26 1.22
N ASN A 277 16.83 -9.78 0.60
CA ASN A 277 16.90 -8.77 -0.45
C ASN A 277 17.54 -7.46 0.03
N GLY A 278 17.14 -6.95 1.20
CA GLY A 278 17.63 -5.71 1.77
C GLY A 278 19.11 -5.78 2.16
N LEU A 279 19.58 -6.92 2.67
CA LEU A 279 21.00 -7.13 2.93
C LEU A 279 21.82 -7.14 1.62
N ALA A 280 21.32 -7.80 0.58
CA ALA A 280 21.96 -7.79 -0.74
C ALA A 280 21.99 -6.38 -1.34
N ALA A 281 20.91 -5.62 -1.21
CA ALA A 281 20.83 -4.22 -1.60
C ALA A 281 21.90 -3.37 -0.90
N ILE A 282 22.09 -3.50 0.42
CA ILE A 282 23.15 -2.78 1.14
C ILE A 282 24.54 -3.12 0.59
N VAL A 283 24.80 -4.39 0.28
CA VAL A 283 26.07 -4.81 -0.33
C VAL A 283 26.26 -4.19 -1.72
N TYR A 284 25.20 -4.19 -2.53
CA TYR A 284 25.20 -3.58 -3.86
C TYR A 284 25.45 -2.06 -3.80
N LEU A 285 24.71 -1.35 -2.97
CA LEU A 285 24.84 0.10 -2.78
C LEU A 285 26.23 0.48 -2.27
N ALA A 286 26.75 -0.24 -1.26
CA ALA A 286 28.09 -0.02 -0.73
C ALA A 286 29.18 -0.19 -1.79
N ALA A 287 29.06 -1.22 -2.65
CA ALA A 287 29.98 -1.43 -3.77
C ALA A 287 29.91 -0.29 -4.80
N ARG A 288 28.72 0.23 -5.11
CA ARG A 288 28.51 1.34 -6.04
C ARG A 288 29.21 2.64 -5.59
N VAL A 289 29.26 2.89 -4.29
CA VAL A 289 29.85 4.11 -3.71
C VAL A 289 31.25 3.89 -3.11
N GLY A 290 31.80 2.68 -3.20
CA GLY A 290 33.11 2.34 -2.63
C GLY A 290 33.19 2.44 -1.11
N GLN A 291 32.09 2.20 -0.40
CA GLN A 291 32.01 2.25 1.06
C GLN A 291 31.87 0.85 1.68
N ASP A 292 32.08 0.75 2.99
CA ASP A 292 31.98 -0.51 3.74
C ASP A 292 30.52 -0.90 3.98
N PRO A 293 30.06 -2.10 3.54
CA PRO A 293 28.71 -2.59 3.78
C PRO A 293 28.46 -3.03 5.24
N GLY A 294 29.47 -3.02 6.12
CA GLY A 294 29.34 -3.43 7.51
C GLY A 294 29.07 -4.93 7.65
N ALA A 295 28.15 -5.32 8.53
CA ALA A 295 27.81 -6.72 8.78
C ALA A 295 26.97 -7.37 7.65
N ALA A 296 26.46 -6.59 6.70
CA ALA A 296 25.51 -7.06 5.71
C ALA A 296 26.00 -8.28 4.88
N PRO A 297 27.25 -8.35 4.39
CA PRO A 297 27.70 -9.50 3.58
C PRO A 297 27.65 -10.84 4.32
N GLN A 298 28.11 -10.86 5.58
CA GLN A 298 28.16 -12.10 6.36
C GLN A 298 26.75 -12.54 6.78
N VAL A 299 25.91 -11.60 7.17
CA VAL A 299 24.52 -11.88 7.55
C VAL A 299 23.72 -12.32 6.32
N HIS A 300 23.94 -11.69 5.16
CA HIS A 300 23.29 -12.06 3.90
C HIS A 300 23.59 -13.51 3.51
N ALA A 301 24.86 -13.89 3.49
CA ALA A 301 25.25 -15.25 3.12
C ALA A 301 24.56 -16.29 4.02
N ARG A 302 24.57 -16.06 5.33
CA ARG A 302 23.93 -16.95 6.30
C ARG A 302 22.42 -17.02 6.13
N ALA A 303 21.75 -15.87 6.07
CA ALA A 303 20.31 -15.77 5.96
C ALA A 303 19.82 -16.40 4.65
N ARG A 304 20.50 -16.14 3.53
CA ARG A 304 20.16 -16.71 2.22
C ARG A 304 20.29 -18.24 2.21
N ASP A 305 21.40 -18.76 2.73
CA ASP A 305 21.65 -20.20 2.76
C ASP A 305 20.64 -20.91 3.70
N ALA A 306 20.31 -20.29 4.84
CA ALA A 306 19.24 -20.76 5.72
C ALA A 306 17.87 -20.69 5.06
N PHE A 307 17.57 -19.61 4.33
CA PHE A 307 16.29 -19.46 3.64
C PHE A 307 16.08 -20.62 2.65
N ARG A 308 17.10 -20.87 1.81
CA ARG A 308 17.14 -21.99 0.85
C ARG A 308 16.96 -23.35 1.48
N ALA A 309 17.54 -23.56 2.66
CA ALA A 309 17.47 -24.85 3.35
C ALA A 309 16.15 -25.07 4.10
N ARG A 310 15.53 -24.01 4.63
CA ARG A 310 14.46 -24.12 5.64
C ARG A 310 13.05 -23.84 5.12
N TYR A 311 12.88 -22.94 4.15
CA TYR A 311 11.54 -22.56 3.66
C TYR A 311 10.86 -23.56 2.73
N PRO A 312 11.55 -24.37 1.90
CA PRO A 312 10.87 -25.38 1.09
C PRO A 312 10.06 -26.34 1.97
N ALA A 313 8.76 -26.46 1.68
CA ALA A 313 7.85 -27.31 2.43
C ALA A 313 7.52 -28.60 1.65
N PRO A 314 7.21 -29.71 2.33
CA PRO A 314 6.82 -30.97 1.69
C PRO A 314 5.62 -30.89 0.73
N THR A 315 4.80 -29.85 0.82
CA THR A 315 3.68 -29.57 -0.09
C THR A 315 4.10 -29.19 -1.50
N GLY A 316 5.38 -28.83 -1.72
CA GLY A 316 5.86 -28.34 -3.01
C GLY A 316 5.78 -26.81 -3.18
N TRP A 317 5.53 -26.08 -2.09
CA TRP A 317 5.64 -24.63 -2.00
C TRP A 317 6.36 -24.25 -0.70
N LEU A 318 6.43 -22.96 -0.33
CA LEU A 318 7.18 -22.52 0.87
C LEU A 318 6.32 -22.53 2.13
N TYR A 319 6.93 -22.79 3.29
CA TYR A 319 6.30 -22.49 4.57
C TYR A 319 5.97 -20.99 4.63
N ASP A 320 4.75 -20.62 5.05
CA ASP A 320 4.37 -19.23 5.23
C ASP A 320 5.06 -18.61 6.45
N VAL A 321 5.22 -19.40 7.51
CA VAL A 321 5.91 -19.03 8.76
C VAL A 321 6.73 -20.22 9.27
N LEU A 322 7.99 -20.00 9.61
CA LEU A 322 8.83 -20.97 10.34
C LEU A 322 8.89 -20.64 11.83
N ASP A 323 9.14 -21.65 12.65
CA ASP A 323 9.40 -21.51 14.09
C ASP A 323 8.28 -20.75 14.84
N GLY A 324 7.04 -20.87 14.36
CA GLY A 324 5.88 -20.26 14.99
C GLY A 324 5.48 -20.98 16.29
N PRO A 325 4.60 -20.38 17.11
CA PRO A 325 4.16 -20.99 18.37
C PRO A 325 3.55 -22.39 18.23
N ALA A 326 2.95 -22.69 17.06
CA ALA A 326 2.37 -24.00 16.73
C ALA A 326 3.27 -24.85 15.81
N GLY A 327 4.53 -24.45 15.59
CA GLY A 327 5.43 -25.03 14.60
C GLY A 327 5.42 -24.28 13.27
N ASN A 328 5.82 -24.97 12.20
CA ASN A 328 5.90 -24.38 10.86
C ASN A 328 4.53 -24.38 10.18
N ASP A 329 4.14 -23.24 9.59
CA ASP A 329 2.89 -23.08 8.85
C ASP A 329 3.10 -23.38 7.36
N MET A 330 2.37 -24.37 6.84
CA MET A 330 2.42 -24.81 5.43
C MET A 330 1.30 -24.22 4.57
N SER A 331 0.51 -23.28 5.11
CA SER A 331 -0.62 -22.67 4.40
C SER A 331 -0.18 -22.05 3.09
N LEU A 332 -0.93 -22.33 2.01
CA LEU A 332 -0.66 -21.73 0.71
C LEU A 332 -1.16 -20.28 0.69
N ARG A 333 -0.24 -19.33 0.84
CA ARG A 333 -0.51 -17.88 0.81
C ARG A 333 0.31 -17.17 -0.27
N SER A 334 -0.10 -15.95 -0.63
CA SER A 334 0.58 -15.11 -1.62
C SER A 334 1.92 -14.54 -1.15
N ASN A 335 2.19 -14.53 0.16
CA ASN A 335 3.42 -14.00 0.77
C ASN A 335 4.71 -14.55 0.16
N GLN A 336 4.73 -15.85 -0.13
CA GLN A 336 5.89 -16.53 -0.68
C GLN A 336 6.32 -16.01 -2.07
N LEU A 337 5.47 -15.26 -2.78
CA LEU A 337 5.84 -14.64 -4.06
C LEU A 337 7.06 -13.71 -3.91
N LEU A 338 7.26 -13.08 -2.74
CA LEU A 338 8.44 -12.27 -2.49
C LEU A 338 9.75 -13.07 -2.47
N ALA A 339 9.69 -14.39 -2.21
CA ALA A 339 10.87 -15.25 -2.24
C ALA A 339 11.49 -15.40 -3.64
N TRP A 340 10.75 -15.03 -4.69
CA TRP A 340 11.17 -15.14 -6.10
C TRP A 340 11.14 -13.80 -6.86
N SER A 341 10.20 -12.91 -6.52
CA SER A 341 9.96 -11.67 -7.29
C SER A 341 10.99 -10.57 -7.05
N LEU A 342 11.57 -10.47 -5.86
CA LEU A 342 12.46 -9.37 -5.48
C LEU A 342 13.77 -9.34 -6.31
N PRO A 343 14.37 -8.16 -6.59
CA PRO A 343 15.58 -8.05 -7.41
C PRO A 343 16.73 -8.95 -6.93
N HIS A 344 16.91 -9.04 -5.62
CA HIS A 344 17.88 -9.91 -4.96
C HIS A 344 17.18 -11.04 -4.18
N ALA A 345 16.17 -11.65 -4.81
CA ALA A 345 15.40 -12.74 -4.21
C ALA A 345 16.28 -13.87 -3.64
N PRO A 346 15.89 -14.47 -2.49
CA PRO A 346 16.65 -15.57 -1.89
C PRO A 346 16.66 -16.84 -2.75
N LEU A 347 15.61 -17.05 -3.55
CA LEU A 347 15.41 -18.23 -4.39
C LEU A 347 15.26 -17.85 -5.87
N ASP A 348 15.71 -18.75 -6.73
CA ASP A 348 15.33 -18.73 -8.14
C ASP A 348 13.86 -19.18 -8.29
N PRO A 349 13.13 -18.70 -9.31
CA PRO A 349 11.72 -19.05 -9.49
C PRO A 349 11.47 -20.56 -9.54
N ASP A 350 10.51 -21.02 -8.75
CA ASP A 350 10.04 -22.40 -8.76
C ASP A 350 8.74 -22.49 -9.58
N GLU A 351 8.84 -23.06 -10.80
CA GLU A 351 7.68 -23.19 -11.68
C GLU A 351 6.54 -24.02 -11.07
N ALA A 352 6.84 -25.05 -10.27
CA ALA A 352 5.80 -25.88 -9.67
C ALA A 352 5.02 -25.09 -8.61
N ALA A 353 5.73 -24.37 -7.74
CA ALA A 353 5.11 -23.51 -6.74
C ALA A 353 4.31 -22.37 -7.39
N LEU A 354 4.85 -21.72 -8.43
CA LEU A 354 4.15 -20.66 -9.16
C LEU A 354 2.87 -21.14 -9.86
N ARG A 355 2.87 -22.38 -10.40
CA ARG A 355 1.66 -23.00 -10.96
C ARG A 355 0.64 -23.30 -9.87
N ALA A 356 1.08 -23.80 -8.70
CA ALA A 356 0.19 -24.05 -7.57
C ALA A 356 -0.47 -22.76 -7.06
N ILE A 357 0.32 -21.69 -6.90
CA ILE A 357 -0.18 -20.36 -6.53
C ILE A 357 -1.16 -19.83 -7.58
N GLY A 358 -0.80 -19.90 -8.86
CA GLY A 358 -1.66 -19.47 -9.95
C GLY A 358 -3.01 -20.21 -9.97
N ALA A 359 -2.98 -21.52 -9.77
CA ALA A 359 -4.18 -22.36 -9.77
C ALA A 359 -5.09 -22.12 -8.56
N ALA A 360 -4.51 -21.95 -7.36
CA ALA A 360 -5.29 -21.85 -6.12
C ALA A 360 -5.67 -20.41 -5.74
N LEU A 361 -4.76 -19.46 -5.95
CA LEU A 361 -4.88 -18.11 -5.41
C LEU A 361 -5.33 -17.10 -6.46
N MET A 362 -4.99 -17.26 -7.73
CA MET A 362 -5.25 -16.21 -8.72
C MET A 362 -6.75 -15.99 -8.95
N THR A 363 -7.11 -14.71 -9.09
CA THR A 363 -8.42 -14.21 -9.51
C THR A 363 -8.22 -13.11 -10.55
N PRO A 364 -9.27 -12.60 -11.21
CA PRO A 364 -9.13 -11.49 -12.16
C PRO A 364 -8.47 -10.24 -11.57
N LEU A 365 -8.63 -9.99 -10.27
CA LEU A 365 -8.06 -8.82 -9.59
C LEU A 365 -6.74 -9.12 -8.86
N GLY A 366 -6.22 -10.34 -8.94
CA GLY A 366 -4.97 -10.75 -8.32
C GLY A 366 -5.10 -11.93 -7.34
N PRO A 367 -4.02 -12.31 -6.66
CA PRO A 367 -4.01 -13.43 -5.73
C PRO A 367 -4.88 -13.23 -4.47
N ARG A 368 -5.52 -14.31 -4.04
CA ARG A 368 -6.07 -14.47 -2.68
C ARG A 368 -4.95 -14.51 -1.65
N SER A 369 -5.24 -14.01 -0.46
CA SER A 369 -4.35 -14.09 0.72
C SER A 369 -4.18 -15.49 1.29
N LEU A 370 -5.13 -16.40 1.05
CA LEU A 370 -5.12 -17.80 1.50
C LEU A 370 -5.86 -18.70 0.49
N ALA A 371 -5.41 -19.94 0.33
CA ALA A 371 -6.03 -20.91 -0.57
C ALA A 371 -7.44 -21.35 -0.11
N PRO A 372 -8.40 -21.54 -1.04
CA PRO A 372 -9.78 -21.92 -0.71
C PRO A 372 -9.96 -23.24 0.05
N ASP A 373 -9.01 -24.17 -0.07
CA ASP A 373 -9.01 -25.47 0.61
C ASP A 373 -8.43 -25.42 2.03
N SER A 374 -7.90 -24.27 2.45
CA SER A 374 -7.31 -24.09 3.77
C SER A 374 -8.39 -23.92 4.85
N PRO A 375 -8.24 -24.52 6.06
CA PRO A 375 -9.26 -24.48 7.11
C PRO A 375 -9.68 -23.07 7.57
N GLY A 376 -8.82 -22.07 7.39
CA GLY A 376 -9.09 -20.68 7.76
C GLY A 376 -9.75 -19.84 6.66
N PHE A 377 -10.08 -20.42 5.50
CA PHE A 377 -10.55 -19.65 4.36
C PHE A 377 -11.93 -19.00 4.55
N ILE A 378 -11.99 -17.68 4.36
CA ILE A 378 -13.18 -16.83 4.36
C ILE A 378 -13.15 -15.99 3.08
N GLY A 379 -13.90 -16.44 2.08
CA GLY A 379 -13.90 -15.81 0.75
C GLY A 379 -14.80 -14.58 0.59
N ASN A 380 -15.57 -14.18 1.61
CA ASN A 380 -16.41 -12.98 1.57
C ASN A 380 -15.86 -11.93 2.53
N HIS A 381 -15.42 -10.79 2.00
CA HIS A 381 -14.90 -9.67 2.77
C HIS A 381 -15.99 -8.60 2.98
N ARG A 382 -17.03 -8.96 3.73
CA ARG A 382 -18.27 -8.16 3.88
C ARG A 382 -18.86 -8.29 5.29
N GLY A 383 -19.86 -7.45 5.57
CA GLY A 383 -20.61 -7.47 6.84
C GLY A 383 -20.03 -6.49 7.86
N ALA A 384 -20.30 -6.74 9.14
CA ALA A 384 -19.85 -5.94 10.28
C ALA A 384 -18.31 -5.90 10.41
N PRO A 385 -17.72 -4.96 11.17
CA PRO A 385 -16.26 -4.82 11.28
C PRO A 385 -15.55 -6.14 11.62
N ALA A 386 -16.02 -6.87 12.64
CA ALA A 386 -15.41 -8.15 13.02
C ALA A 386 -15.46 -9.24 11.91
N GLN A 387 -16.47 -9.22 11.03
CA GLN A 387 -16.56 -10.15 9.91
C GLN A 387 -15.57 -9.79 8.80
N ARG A 388 -15.45 -8.50 8.51
CA ARG A 388 -14.49 -7.98 7.52
C ARG A 388 -13.05 -8.21 7.98
N ASP A 389 -12.73 -7.80 9.21
CA ASP A 389 -11.40 -7.97 9.79
C ASP A 389 -11.04 -9.46 9.90
N GLY A 390 -12.02 -10.32 10.23
CA GLY A 390 -11.87 -11.77 10.24
C GLY A 390 -11.53 -12.37 8.87
N ALA A 391 -12.04 -11.78 7.78
CA ALA A 391 -11.78 -12.23 6.41
C ALA A 391 -10.54 -11.57 5.77
N TYR A 392 -10.07 -10.45 6.32
CA TYR A 392 -9.18 -9.49 5.66
C TYR A 392 -7.93 -10.11 5.01
N HIS A 393 -7.32 -11.09 5.69
CA HIS A 393 -6.17 -11.84 5.19
C HIS A 393 -6.40 -13.35 5.18
N GLN A 394 -7.67 -13.77 5.13
CA GLN A 394 -8.07 -15.17 5.21
C GLN A 394 -8.73 -15.66 3.92
N GLY A 395 -8.39 -15.12 2.76
CA GLY A 395 -8.97 -15.52 1.48
C GLY A 395 -9.42 -14.35 0.60
N THR A 396 -9.55 -13.17 1.19
CA THR A 396 -9.71 -11.90 0.48
C THR A 396 -8.59 -11.72 -0.55
N VAL A 397 -8.95 -11.22 -1.73
CA VAL A 397 -8.04 -10.90 -2.83
C VAL A 397 -7.35 -9.57 -2.55
N TRP A 398 -6.05 -9.52 -2.79
CA TRP A 398 -5.23 -8.32 -2.62
C TRP A 398 -4.54 -7.96 -3.94
N PRO A 399 -5.05 -6.98 -4.71
CA PRO A 399 -4.58 -6.71 -6.06
C PRO A 399 -3.10 -6.35 -6.16
N TRP A 400 -2.53 -5.69 -5.15
CA TRP A 400 -1.09 -5.38 -5.14
C TRP A 400 -0.20 -6.63 -5.29
N THR A 401 -0.64 -7.80 -4.79
CA THR A 401 0.14 -9.05 -4.91
C THR A 401 0.21 -9.60 -6.34
N ILE A 402 -0.49 -8.99 -7.30
CA ILE A 402 -0.32 -9.28 -8.73
C ILE A 402 1.08 -8.90 -9.23
N GLY A 403 1.69 -7.85 -8.67
CA GLY A 403 3.03 -7.40 -9.05
C GLY A 403 4.10 -8.44 -8.73
N PRO A 404 4.22 -8.93 -7.49
CA PRO A 404 5.09 -10.06 -7.16
C PRO A 404 4.84 -11.31 -8.01
N TYR A 405 3.58 -11.62 -8.33
CA TYR A 405 3.29 -12.75 -9.21
C TYR A 405 3.83 -12.52 -10.63
N ALA A 406 3.61 -11.33 -11.19
CA ALA A 406 4.12 -10.93 -12.51
C ALA A 406 5.65 -11.04 -12.57
N ASP A 407 6.35 -10.52 -11.56
CA ASP A 407 7.81 -10.54 -11.52
C ASP A 407 8.38 -11.96 -11.38
N ALA A 408 7.81 -12.76 -10.47
CA ALA A 408 8.27 -14.13 -10.27
C ALA A 408 8.05 -14.99 -11.52
N THR A 409 6.90 -14.87 -12.18
CA THR A 409 6.59 -15.62 -13.41
C THR A 409 7.38 -15.12 -14.61
N ARG A 410 7.63 -13.81 -14.74
CA ARG A 410 8.54 -13.26 -15.76
C ARG A 410 9.95 -13.81 -15.60
N LYS A 411 10.48 -13.87 -14.38
CA LYS A 411 11.79 -14.49 -14.13
C LYS A 411 11.82 -16.00 -14.42
N ALA A 412 10.68 -16.68 -14.30
CA ALA A 412 10.51 -18.07 -14.75
C ALA A 412 10.35 -18.20 -16.28
N GLY A 413 10.41 -17.09 -17.04
CA GLY A 413 10.29 -17.07 -18.49
C GLY A 413 8.86 -17.16 -19.02
N TRP A 414 7.85 -16.93 -18.17
CA TRP A 414 6.45 -16.97 -18.59
C TRP A 414 6.03 -15.65 -19.25
N ARG A 415 5.03 -15.73 -20.14
CA ARG A 415 4.34 -14.54 -20.67
C ARG A 415 3.28 -14.09 -19.69
N ILE A 416 3.18 -12.77 -19.48
CA ILE A 416 2.24 -12.20 -18.52
C ILE A 416 1.20 -11.25 -19.14
N SER A 417 1.10 -11.18 -20.47
CA SER A 417 0.25 -10.21 -21.19
C SER A 417 -1.20 -10.22 -20.70
N ASP A 418 -1.72 -11.40 -20.37
CA ASP A 418 -3.14 -11.58 -20.07
C ASP A 418 -3.43 -11.41 -18.57
N LEU A 419 -2.38 -11.30 -17.73
CA LEU A 419 -2.49 -11.24 -16.27
C LEU A 419 -3.32 -10.05 -15.78
N PHE A 420 -3.26 -8.92 -16.50
CA PHE A 420 -3.89 -7.68 -16.08
C PHE A 420 -5.30 -7.44 -16.66
N THR A 421 -5.83 -8.36 -17.47
CA THR A 421 -7.14 -8.19 -18.13
C THR A 421 -8.27 -7.89 -17.14
N GLY A 422 -8.25 -8.54 -15.96
CA GLY A 422 -9.24 -8.29 -14.92
C GLY A 422 -9.07 -6.92 -14.25
N ILE A 423 -7.84 -6.47 -14.03
CA ILE A 423 -7.54 -5.12 -13.53
C ILE A 423 -8.02 -4.05 -14.53
N GLU A 424 -7.79 -4.26 -15.84
CA GLU A 424 -8.28 -3.36 -16.88
C GLU A 424 -9.81 -3.23 -16.86
N SER A 425 -10.50 -4.36 -16.68
CA SER A 425 -11.96 -4.42 -16.60
C SER A 425 -12.52 -3.80 -15.31
N HIS A 426 -11.69 -3.64 -14.27
CA HIS A 426 -12.06 -3.07 -12.97
C HIS A 426 -12.03 -1.54 -12.93
N LEU A 427 -11.19 -0.91 -13.75
CA LEU A 427 -11.04 0.55 -13.80
C LEU A 427 -12.36 1.36 -13.90
N PRO A 428 -13.44 0.90 -14.57
CA PRO A 428 -14.70 1.64 -14.63
C PRO A 428 -15.73 1.32 -13.53
N GLU A 429 -15.49 0.39 -12.60
CA GLU A 429 -16.55 -0.11 -11.70
C GLU A 429 -16.46 0.41 -10.25
N PHE A 430 -15.35 0.17 -9.53
CA PHE A 430 -15.21 0.47 -8.09
C PHE A 430 -13.97 1.32 -7.84
N GLY A 431 -14.19 2.63 -7.70
CA GLY A 431 -13.12 3.64 -7.73
C GLY A 431 -12.73 3.97 -9.16
N LEU A 432 -13.47 4.89 -9.79
CA LEU A 432 -13.30 5.23 -11.21
C LEU A 432 -11.85 5.57 -11.53
N ALA A 433 -11.32 4.93 -12.57
CA ALA A 433 -9.94 5.06 -13.03
C ALA A 433 -8.90 4.69 -11.96
N SER A 434 -9.22 3.74 -11.07
CA SER A 434 -8.31 3.28 -10.01
C SER A 434 -8.47 1.79 -9.75
N VAL A 435 -7.66 1.26 -8.84
CA VAL A 435 -7.68 -0.14 -8.42
C VAL A 435 -8.03 -0.20 -6.94
N SER A 436 -8.97 -1.10 -6.61
CA SER A 436 -9.46 -1.25 -5.24
C SER A 436 -8.39 -1.84 -4.31
N GLU A 437 -8.67 -1.72 -3.03
CA GLU A 437 -7.84 -2.31 -2.01
C GLU A 437 -7.91 -3.83 -1.98
N THR A 438 -9.13 -4.33 -2.01
CA THR A 438 -9.43 -5.75 -1.89
C THR A 438 -10.56 -6.15 -2.83
N ALA A 439 -10.77 -7.45 -2.96
CA ALA A 439 -11.99 -8.03 -3.52
C ALA A 439 -12.34 -9.35 -2.83
N ASP A 440 -13.58 -9.79 -3.01
CA ASP A 440 -14.03 -11.08 -2.48
C ASP A 440 -13.20 -12.25 -3.05
N GLY A 441 -12.80 -13.18 -2.18
CA GLY A 441 -12.14 -14.43 -2.56
C GLY A 441 -13.05 -15.38 -3.35
N TYR A 442 -14.37 -15.29 -3.18
CA TYR A 442 -15.33 -16.03 -3.99
C TYR A 442 -15.72 -15.26 -5.26
N ALA A 443 -16.02 -16.01 -6.33
CA ALA A 443 -16.65 -15.43 -7.51
C ALA A 443 -17.98 -14.75 -7.10
N PRO A 444 -18.33 -13.58 -7.67
CA PRO A 444 -17.71 -12.96 -8.85
C PRO A 444 -16.50 -12.04 -8.57
N HIS A 445 -15.86 -12.11 -7.40
CA HIS A 445 -14.71 -11.27 -7.03
C HIS A 445 -15.05 -9.78 -7.00
N ALA A 446 -16.24 -9.46 -6.49
CA ALA A 446 -16.66 -8.08 -6.36
C ALA A 446 -15.69 -7.31 -5.44
N ALA A 447 -15.30 -6.12 -5.87
CA ALA A 447 -14.39 -5.27 -5.14
C ALA A 447 -14.94 -4.89 -3.75
N THR A 448 -14.02 -4.71 -2.82
CA THR A 448 -14.26 -4.37 -1.41
C THR A 448 -13.14 -3.46 -0.90
N GLY A 449 -13.22 -3.07 0.37
CA GLY A 449 -12.23 -2.18 0.96
C GLY A 449 -12.21 -0.83 0.26
N CYS A 450 -11.07 -0.16 0.36
CA CYS A 450 -10.90 1.19 -0.12
C CYS A 450 -10.98 1.25 -1.67
N PRO A 451 -11.81 2.11 -2.27
CA PRO A 451 -12.00 2.16 -3.72
C PRO A 451 -10.77 2.68 -4.47
N PHE A 452 -9.98 3.54 -3.85
CA PHE A 452 -8.75 4.08 -4.43
C PHE A 452 -7.60 3.71 -3.54
N GLN A 453 -6.72 2.80 -3.97
CA GLN A 453 -5.65 2.35 -3.11
C GLN A 453 -4.29 2.36 -3.83
N GLY A 454 -3.30 2.94 -3.15
CA GLY A 454 -1.96 3.28 -3.66
C GLY A 454 -1.10 2.10 -4.08
N TRP A 455 -0.87 1.10 -3.21
CA TRP A 455 -0.05 -0.07 -3.59
C TRP A 455 -0.69 -0.89 -4.72
N SER A 456 -2.01 -0.89 -4.88
CA SER A 456 -2.70 -1.68 -5.91
C SER A 456 -2.49 -1.02 -7.26
N VAL A 457 -2.66 0.31 -7.33
CA VAL A 457 -2.36 1.11 -8.51
C VAL A 457 -0.87 1.04 -8.85
N ALA A 458 0.00 1.21 -7.85
CA ALA A 458 1.45 1.22 -8.04
C ALA A 458 1.98 -0.12 -8.59
N GLU A 459 1.54 -1.24 -8.00
CA GLU A 459 1.95 -2.58 -8.44
C GLU A 459 1.41 -2.90 -9.84
N ALA A 460 0.15 -2.59 -10.12
CA ALA A 460 -0.42 -2.76 -11.45
C ALA A 460 0.32 -1.90 -12.50
N LEU A 461 0.64 -0.65 -12.17
CA LEU A 461 1.37 0.27 -13.04
C LEU A 461 2.79 -0.23 -13.34
N ARG A 462 3.58 -0.54 -12.30
CA ARG A 462 4.98 -0.96 -12.52
C ARG A 462 5.05 -2.31 -13.23
N ALA A 463 4.23 -3.29 -12.84
CA ALA A 463 4.38 -4.66 -13.33
C ALA A 463 3.94 -4.82 -14.80
N ARG A 464 3.12 -3.89 -15.32
CA ARG A 464 2.79 -3.77 -16.76
C ARG A 464 3.94 -3.19 -17.59
N ARG A 465 4.76 -2.32 -17.00
CA ARG A 465 5.81 -1.57 -17.70
C ARG A 465 7.14 -2.32 -17.77
N PHE A 466 7.50 -3.01 -16.69
CA PHE A 466 8.79 -3.70 -16.54
C PHE A 466 8.75 -5.15 -17.01
#